data_AF-A0A7X7XU06-F1
#
_entry.id   AF-A0A7X7XU06-F1
#
_cell.length_a   1.000
_cell.length_b   1.000
_cell.length_c   1.000
_cell.angle_alpha   90.00
_cell.angle_beta   90.00
_cell.angle_gamma   90.00
#
_symmetry.space_group_name_H-M   'P 1'
#
loop_
_entity.id
_entity.type
_entity.pdbx_description
1 polymer ?
#
loop_
_entity_poly.entity_id
_entity_poly.type
_entity_poly.pdbx_seq_one_letter_code
_entity_poly.pdbx_strand_id
1 'polypeptide(L)'
;MKKLILISTLIFVLLSFLPYNDLIGENEKIVLKLKKGNKTYYINDQPNEMDVAPIEIPPGRIMVPIRFIAEGLGAIVDWDNNTETVTISMDSVPYLKYRIIDLENEIENKKKEVSDLKEKVDELNEKLKDSPDVSELEEKIKEKDEKIKELEDKVDKYKDDISELESKIDEKDEEIEKLKEEIENLKVEIETLKEEIENLKEQKGIYEFKKWNITEEEIEKAILWGETYYEDEDILKFAAPFTFGFKSAYEIYCMVTTPITYIAIIAKDKKTKGSRITEKDVNDILSVFGDRIEITTFVFGDTSDFTEYMHGYIKVKGFEYLYPIYPFRIENQEEAEKTPICPSNPKYEAMNTYSFNNYYVPKDSTIKFTLVDFGQIIYNLDIDLSIITKRMNLSNYIDGQ
;
A
#
# COMPACT_ATOMS: atom_id res chain seq x y z
N MET A 1 -11.01 78.51 -88.05
CA MET A 1 -10.56 77.24 -87.44
C MET A 1 -11.18 75.99 -88.05
N LYS A 2 -12.51 75.90 -88.30
CA LYS A 2 -13.14 74.67 -88.85
C LYS A 2 -12.64 74.21 -90.25
N LYS A 3 -12.23 75.14 -91.13
CA LYS A 3 -11.63 74.78 -92.44
C LYS A 3 -10.19 74.23 -92.35
N LEU A 4 -9.44 74.55 -91.28
CA LEU A 4 -8.08 74.03 -91.07
C LEU A 4 -8.11 72.60 -90.46
N ILE A 5 -9.07 72.34 -89.57
CA ILE A 5 -9.28 71.02 -88.95
C ILE A 5 -9.73 70.00 -90.00
N LEU A 6 -10.59 70.40 -90.95
CA LEU A 6 -11.07 69.52 -92.02
C LEU A 6 -9.95 69.10 -92.99
N ILE A 7 -9.00 70.00 -93.28
CA ILE A 7 -7.83 69.73 -94.15
C ILE A 7 -6.84 68.81 -93.43
N SER A 8 -6.63 69.01 -92.13
CA SER A 8 -5.80 68.13 -91.28
C SER A 8 -6.36 66.70 -91.20
N THR A 9 -7.68 66.54 -91.00
CA THR A 9 -8.31 65.21 -90.98
C THR A 9 -8.31 64.54 -92.35
N LEU A 10 -8.42 65.32 -93.44
CA LEU A 10 -8.36 64.79 -94.80
C LEU A 10 -6.95 64.30 -95.16
N ILE A 11 -5.90 64.99 -94.71
CA ILE A 11 -4.49 64.57 -94.90
C ILE A 11 -4.18 63.30 -94.10
N PHE A 12 -4.71 63.16 -92.88
CA PHE A 12 -4.52 61.96 -92.06
C PHE A 12 -5.22 60.73 -92.66
N VAL A 13 -6.42 60.93 -93.23
CA VAL A 13 -7.13 59.89 -93.98
C VAL A 13 -6.39 59.57 -95.29
N LEU A 14 -5.85 60.56 -96.01
CA LEU A 14 -5.07 60.33 -97.24
C LEU A 14 -3.75 59.56 -96.98
N LEU A 15 -3.09 59.80 -95.85
CA LEU A 15 -1.89 59.06 -95.44
C LEU A 15 -2.19 57.60 -95.05
N SER A 16 -3.39 57.31 -94.51
CA SER A 16 -3.83 55.93 -94.25
C SER A 16 -4.17 55.13 -95.53
N PHE A 17 -4.19 55.77 -96.70
CA PHE A 17 -4.41 55.13 -98.01
C PHE A 17 -3.14 55.02 -98.87
N LEU A 18 -1.96 55.39 -98.37
CA LEU A 18 -0.72 55.01 -99.05
C LEU A 18 -0.55 53.49 -98.94
N PRO A 19 -0.25 52.77 -100.04
CA PRO A 19 0.01 51.35 -99.97
C PRO A 19 1.17 51.10 -99.01
N TYR A 20 0.81 50.45 -97.89
CA TYR A 20 1.70 49.84 -96.92
C TYR A 20 2.35 48.66 -97.63
N ASN A 21 3.39 48.91 -98.42
CA ASN A 21 4.07 47.85 -99.13
C ASN A 21 4.87 47.02 -98.11
N ASP A 22 4.24 45.90 -97.74
CA ASP A 22 4.78 44.58 -97.44
C ASP A 22 5.98 44.55 -96.46
N LEU A 23 5.77 44.24 -95.18
CA LEU A 23 5.73 42.84 -94.72
C LEU A 23 6.81 41.97 -95.39
N ILE A 24 8.08 42.29 -95.13
CA ILE A 24 9.14 41.29 -95.20
C ILE A 24 8.89 40.32 -94.05
N GLY A 25 8.38 39.14 -94.39
CA GLY A 25 8.06 38.06 -93.46
C GLY A 25 9.30 37.47 -92.78
N GLU A 26 9.04 36.75 -91.69
CA GLU A 26 9.94 35.88 -90.93
C GLU A 26 11.14 35.37 -91.74
N ASN A 27 12.37 35.60 -91.24
CA ASN A 27 13.58 34.98 -91.78
C ASN A 27 13.70 35.08 -93.31
N GLU A 28 13.18 36.12 -93.96
CA GLU A 28 13.33 36.27 -95.40
C GLU A 28 14.81 36.54 -95.70
N LYS A 29 15.48 35.45 -96.07
CA LYS A 29 16.79 35.46 -96.69
C LYS A 29 16.79 36.53 -97.77
N ILE A 30 17.58 37.58 -97.61
CA ILE A 30 17.77 38.57 -98.67
C ILE A 30 18.36 37.82 -99.87
N VAL A 31 17.59 37.70 -100.95
CA VAL A 31 18.01 37.02 -102.17
C VAL A 31 18.40 38.05 -103.22
N LEU A 32 19.71 38.18 -103.45
CA LEU A 32 20.27 38.98 -104.53
C LEU A 32 20.44 38.14 -105.80
N LYS A 33 19.83 38.56 -106.91
CA LYS A 33 19.98 37.91 -108.23
C LYS A 33 20.61 38.87 -109.22
N LEU A 34 21.84 38.57 -109.66
CA LEU A 34 22.59 39.33 -110.66
C LEU A 34 22.87 38.44 -111.89
N LYS A 35 22.80 39.01 -113.10
CA LYS A 35 23.04 38.27 -114.36
C LYS A 35 24.13 38.94 -115.19
N LYS A 36 25.08 38.15 -115.71
CA LYS A 36 26.15 38.61 -116.61
C LYS A 36 25.57 39.45 -117.77
N GLY A 37 26.18 40.62 -118.00
CA GLY A 37 25.80 41.53 -119.08
C GLY A 37 24.48 42.28 -118.88
N ASN A 38 23.79 42.08 -117.75
CA ASN A 38 22.56 42.80 -117.41
C ASN A 38 22.82 43.82 -116.29
N LYS A 39 22.32 45.04 -116.46
CA LYS A 39 22.36 46.10 -115.45
C LYS A 39 21.19 46.02 -114.46
N THR A 40 20.10 45.35 -114.84
CA THR A 40 19.01 45.06 -113.92
C THR A 40 19.41 43.91 -112.99
N TYR A 41 19.27 44.12 -111.68
CA TYR A 41 19.42 43.10 -110.63
C TYR A 41 18.16 43.05 -109.76
N TYR A 42 18.03 42.00 -108.94
CA TYR A 42 16.86 41.82 -108.09
C TYR A 42 17.25 41.69 -106.62
N ILE A 43 16.49 42.38 -105.76
CA ILE A 43 16.51 42.21 -104.31
C ILE A 43 15.13 41.66 -103.94
N ASN A 44 15.05 40.44 -103.43
CA ASN A 44 13.77 39.78 -103.09
C ASN A 44 12.76 39.89 -104.25
N ASP A 45 13.23 39.56 -105.46
CA ASP A 45 12.47 39.60 -106.71
C ASP A 45 11.98 40.99 -107.18
N GLN A 46 12.34 42.06 -106.47
CA GLN A 46 12.10 43.45 -106.91
C GLN A 46 13.24 43.94 -107.81
N PRO A 47 12.95 44.43 -109.03
CA PRO A 47 13.96 44.87 -109.98
C PRO A 47 14.57 46.21 -109.58
N ASN A 48 15.89 46.31 -109.70
CA ASN A 48 16.70 47.49 -109.44
C ASN A 48 17.75 47.65 -110.56
N GLU A 49 18.28 48.86 -110.75
CA GLU A 49 19.28 49.14 -111.79
C GLU A 49 20.68 49.38 -111.20
N MET A 50 21.69 48.89 -111.90
CA MET A 50 23.11 49.09 -111.61
C MET A 50 23.75 49.94 -112.71
N ASP A 51 24.75 50.73 -112.36
CA ASP A 51 25.50 51.53 -113.33
C ASP A 51 26.45 50.68 -114.20
N VAL A 52 26.93 49.55 -113.67
CA VAL A 52 27.80 48.59 -114.34
C VAL A 52 27.25 47.17 -114.22
N ALA A 53 27.19 46.46 -115.35
CA ALA A 53 26.74 45.07 -115.39
C ALA A 53 27.85 44.12 -114.88
N PRO A 54 27.51 42.95 -114.30
CA PRO A 54 28.48 41.91 -114.00
C PRO A 54 29.18 41.46 -115.28
N ILE A 55 30.51 41.40 -115.24
CA ILE A 55 31.33 41.05 -116.40
C ILE A 55 32.08 39.74 -116.17
N GLU A 56 32.33 39.02 -117.25
CA GLU A 56 33.22 37.84 -117.19
C GLU A 56 34.66 38.26 -117.41
N ILE A 57 35.54 37.77 -116.53
CA ILE A 57 36.99 37.82 -116.65
C ILE A 57 37.46 36.43 -117.08
N PRO A 58 37.96 36.28 -118.33
CA PRO A 58 38.44 34.99 -118.82
C PRO A 58 39.63 34.43 -118.01
N PRO A 59 39.74 33.10 -117.85
CA PRO A 59 38.69 32.10 -118.15
C PRO A 59 37.73 31.92 -116.96
N GLY A 60 36.45 32.31 -117.11
CA GLY A 60 35.32 31.81 -116.32
C GLY A 60 34.95 32.49 -114.98
N ARG A 61 35.54 33.62 -114.57
CA ARG A 61 35.14 34.32 -113.33
C ARG A 61 34.18 35.47 -113.62
N ILE A 62 33.13 35.64 -112.83
CA ILE A 62 32.27 36.84 -112.92
C ILE A 62 32.72 37.86 -111.88
N MET A 63 33.09 39.05 -112.33
CA MET A 63 33.28 40.22 -111.47
C MET A 63 31.95 40.95 -111.34
N VAL A 64 31.53 41.13 -110.08
CA VAL A 64 30.26 41.77 -109.72
C VAL A 64 30.53 43.13 -109.07
N PRO A 65 29.66 44.13 -109.24
CA PRO A 65 29.86 45.43 -108.62
C PRO A 65 29.47 45.36 -107.14
N ILE A 66 30.49 45.42 -106.27
CA ILE A 66 30.34 45.21 -104.81
C ILE A 66 29.38 46.19 -104.14
N ARG A 67 29.26 47.42 -104.66
CA ARG A 67 28.35 48.45 -104.13
C ARG A 67 26.91 47.96 -104.04
N PHE A 68 26.36 47.47 -105.15
CA PHE A 68 24.95 47.04 -105.20
C PHE A 68 24.68 45.78 -104.38
N ILE A 69 25.70 44.94 -104.19
CA ILE A 69 25.60 43.80 -103.27
C ILE A 69 25.53 44.30 -101.83
N ALA A 70 26.45 45.19 -101.44
CA ALA A 70 26.51 45.73 -100.08
C ALA A 70 25.28 46.58 -99.74
N GLU A 71 24.87 47.50 -100.62
CA GLU A 71 23.65 48.31 -100.46
C GLU A 71 22.38 47.44 -100.48
N GLY A 72 22.33 46.42 -101.35
CA GLY A 72 21.22 45.47 -101.37
C GLY A 72 21.11 44.61 -100.11
N LEU A 73 22.20 44.47 -99.35
CA LEU A 73 22.21 43.85 -98.02
C LEU A 73 21.97 44.86 -96.89
N GLY A 74 21.78 46.15 -97.19
CA GLY A 74 21.52 47.22 -96.22
C GLY A 74 22.76 47.92 -95.67
N ALA A 75 23.94 47.71 -96.26
CA ALA A 75 25.14 48.46 -95.92
C ALA A 75 25.21 49.80 -96.66
N ILE A 76 25.85 50.79 -96.05
CA ILE A 76 26.18 52.07 -96.67
C ILE A 76 27.57 51.96 -97.29
N VAL A 77 27.70 52.38 -98.55
CA VAL A 77 28.95 52.30 -99.30
C VAL A 77 29.42 53.70 -99.67
N ASP A 78 30.55 54.10 -99.08
CA ASP A 78 31.19 55.39 -99.34
C ASP A 78 32.47 55.22 -100.19
N TRP A 79 32.72 56.21 -101.04
CA TRP A 79 33.92 56.29 -101.89
C TRP A 79 34.73 57.53 -101.53
N ASP A 80 35.98 57.33 -101.09
CA ASP A 80 36.95 58.41 -100.96
C ASP A 80 37.81 58.49 -102.23
N ASN A 81 37.59 59.55 -103.01
CA ASN A 81 38.27 59.76 -104.27
C ASN A 81 39.75 60.15 -104.11
N ASN A 82 40.17 60.64 -102.94
CA ASN A 82 41.57 61.05 -102.72
C ASN A 82 42.47 59.85 -102.45
N THR A 83 41.96 58.83 -101.77
CA THR A 83 42.71 57.62 -101.40
C THR A 83 42.32 56.40 -102.21
N GLU A 84 41.42 56.57 -103.20
CA GLU A 84 40.84 55.50 -104.01
C GLU A 84 40.30 54.33 -103.15
N THR A 85 39.68 54.66 -102.01
CA THR A 85 39.24 53.67 -101.00
C THR A 85 37.71 53.55 -100.96
N VAL A 86 37.21 52.31 -100.99
CA VAL A 86 35.81 52.00 -100.70
C VAL A 86 35.66 51.66 -99.21
N THR A 87 34.76 52.35 -98.50
CA THR A 87 34.36 51.98 -97.14
C THR A 87 32.95 51.43 -97.15
N ILE A 88 32.77 50.23 -96.61
CA ILE A 88 31.46 49.60 -96.43
C ILE A 88 31.18 49.58 -94.94
N SER A 89 30.12 50.26 -94.51
CA SER A 89 29.68 50.32 -93.12
C SER A 89 28.24 49.85 -92.99
N MET A 90 27.88 49.24 -91.87
CA MET A 90 26.53 48.74 -91.66
C MET A 90 26.03 49.17 -90.28
N ASP A 91 24.86 49.80 -90.23
CA ASP A 91 24.22 50.20 -88.99
C ASP A 91 23.56 48.98 -88.33
N SER A 92 23.96 48.66 -87.10
CA SER A 92 23.42 47.53 -86.34
C SER A 92 22.01 47.79 -85.77
N VAL A 93 21.53 49.04 -85.76
CA VAL A 93 20.27 49.42 -85.10
C VAL A 93 19.03 48.73 -85.69
N PRO A 94 18.84 48.63 -87.02
CA PRO A 94 17.70 47.90 -87.59
C PRO A 94 17.70 46.42 -87.20
N TYR A 95 18.85 45.75 -87.25
CA TYR A 95 18.99 44.35 -86.84
C TYR A 95 18.61 44.13 -85.37
N LEU A 96 19.05 45.01 -84.48
CA LEU A 96 18.72 44.94 -83.05
C LEU A 96 17.24 45.17 -82.78
N LYS A 97 16.58 46.06 -83.54
CA LYS A 97 15.15 46.33 -83.41
C LYS A 97 14.31 45.09 -83.74
N TYR A 98 14.66 44.35 -84.79
CA TYR A 98 13.98 43.11 -85.13
C TYR A 98 14.19 42.03 -84.07
N ARG A 99 15.42 41.90 -83.54
CA ARG A 99 15.72 40.95 -82.47
C ARG A 99 14.93 41.22 -81.19
N ILE A 100 14.67 42.49 -80.86
CA ILE A 100 13.86 42.87 -79.69
C ILE A 100 12.41 42.39 -79.86
N ILE A 101 11.80 42.58 -81.04
CA ILE A 101 10.41 42.18 -81.30
C ILE A 101 10.23 40.66 -81.20
N ASP A 102 11.18 39.87 -81.72
CA ASP A 102 11.14 38.41 -81.59
C ASP A 102 11.21 37.96 -80.14
N LEU A 103 12.10 38.57 -79.36
CA LEU A 103 12.24 38.29 -77.92
C LEU A 103 10.98 38.70 -77.14
N GLU A 104 10.34 39.81 -77.50
CA GLU A 104 9.07 40.24 -76.89
C GLU A 104 7.94 39.22 -77.12
N ASN A 105 7.83 38.69 -78.34
CA ASN A 105 6.85 37.64 -78.67
C ASN A 105 7.14 36.32 -77.93
N GLU A 106 8.41 35.93 -77.82
CA GLU A 106 8.82 34.74 -77.08
C GLU A 106 8.53 34.87 -75.57
N ILE A 107 8.79 36.06 -75.02
CA ILE A 107 8.44 36.40 -73.63
C ILE A 107 6.94 36.31 -73.40
N GLU A 108 6.12 36.81 -74.32
CA GLU A 108 4.66 36.80 -74.16
C GLU A 108 4.09 35.37 -74.19
N ASN A 109 4.59 34.53 -75.09
CA ASN A 109 4.25 33.11 -75.13
C ASN A 109 4.65 32.38 -73.84
N LYS A 110 5.86 32.65 -73.33
CA LYS A 110 6.36 32.09 -72.06
C LYS A 110 5.54 32.54 -70.87
N LYS A 111 5.09 33.80 -70.82
CA LYS A 111 4.20 34.30 -69.76
C LYS A 111 2.87 33.55 -69.73
N LYS A 112 2.29 33.30 -70.91
CA LYS A 112 1.05 32.53 -71.02
C LYS A 112 1.22 31.10 -70.49
N GLU A 113 2.30 30.42 -70.89
CA GLU A 113 2.63 29.07 -70.40
C GLU A 113 2.79 29.04 -68.87
N VAL A 114 3.45 30.04 -68.29
CA VAL A 114 3.59 30.18 -66.83
C VAL A 114 2.24 30.42 -66.15
N SER A 115 1.34 31.19 -66.77
CA SER A 115 -0.01 31.43 -66.24
C SER A 115 -0.83 30.14 -66.21
N ASP A 116 -0.84 29.38 -67.31
CA ASP A 116 -1.58 28.12 -67.42
C ASP A 116 -1.04 27.07 -66.43
N LEU A 117 0.28 27.05 -66.21
CA LEU A 117 0.91 26.18 -65.21
C LEU A 117 0.54 26.58 -63.78
N LYS A 118 0.46 27.88 -63.48
CA LYS A 118 0.03 28.36 -62.15
C LYS A 118 -1.40 27.93 -61.85
N GLU A 119 -2.31 28.11 -62.81
CA GLU A 119 -3.71 27.68 -62.65
C GLU A 119 -3.81 26.16 -62.42
N LYS A 120 -3.04 25.34 -63.16
CA LYS A 120 -2.96 23.89 -62.91
C LYS A 120 -2.41 23.53 -61.54
N VAL A 121 -1.42 24.27 -61.05
CA VAL A 121 -0.86 24.06 -59.69
C VAL A 121 -1.89 24.39 -58.63
N ASP A 122 -2.64 25.48 -58.80
CA ASP A 122 -3.69 25.88 -57.87
C ASP A 122 -4.83 24.85 -57.84
N GLU A 123 -5.27 24.35 -59.02
CA GLU A 123 -6.26 23.27 -59.10
C GLU A 123 -5.78 21.96 -58.45
N LEU A 124 -4.52 21.59 -58.65
CA LEU A 124 -3.95 20.39 -58.04
C LEU A 124 -3.85 20.53 -56.52
N ASN A 125 -3.49 21.72 -56.02
CA ASN A 125 -3.43 22.00 -54.59
C ASN A 125 -4.82 21.96 -53.92
N GLU A 126 -5.86 22.48 -54.57
CA GLU A 126 -7.23 22.33 -54.06
C GLU A 126 -7.67 20.86 -54.06
N LYS A 127 -7.43 20.11 -55.14
CA LYS A 127 -7.75 18.67 -55.20
C LYS A 127 -6.99 17.84 -54.15
N LEU A 128 -5.78 18.23 -53.80
CA LEU A 128 -4.99 17.57 -52.75
C LEU A 128 -5.57 17.82 -51.35
N LYS A 129 -6.08 19.04 -51.13
CA LYS A 129 -6.69 19.48 -49.86
C LYS A 129 -8.02 18.79 -49.57
N ASP A 130 -8.79 18.50 -50.62
CA ASP A 130 -10.09 17.81 -50.54
C ASP A 130 -9.99 16.30 -50.78
N SER A 131 -8.78 15.73 -50.85
CA SER A 131 -8.61 14.28 -51.00
C SER A 131 -9.07 13.58 -49.70
N PRO A 132 -10.15 12.78 -49.74
CA PRO A 132 -10.78 12.24 -48.53
C PRO A 132 -9.82 11.40 -47.68
N ASP A 133 -8.87 10.70 -48.32
CA ASP A 133 -7.87 9.87 -47.64
C ASP A 133 -6.89 10.71 -46.81
N VAL A 134 -6.50 11.91 -47.27
CA VAL A 134 -5.54 12.77 -46.55
C VAL A 134 -6.22 13.42 -45.34
N SER A 135 -7.43 13.97 -45.53
CA SER A 135 -8.19 14.55 -44.42
C SER A 135 -8.55 13.53 -43.34
N GLU A 136 -8.90 12.29 -43.73
CA GLU A 136 -9.20 11.23 -42.76
C GLU A 136 -7.95 10.77 -42.00
N LEU A 137 -6.79 10.75 -42.65
CA LEU A 137 -5.50 10.45 -42.00
C LEU A 137 -5.08 11.56 -41.04
N GLU A 138 -5.25 12.84 -41.41
CA GLU A 138 -4.97 13.98 -40.52
C GLU A 138 -5.85 13.94 -39.25
N GLU A 139 -7.14 13.62 -39.40
CA GLU A 139 -8.05 13.47 -38.26
C GLU A 139 -7.65 12.30 -37.35
N LYS A 140 -7.28 11.15 -37.94
CA LYS A 140 -6.77 9.99 -37.18
C LYS A 140 -5.44 10.28 -36.48
N ILE A 141 -4.56 11.06 -37.09
CA ILE A 141 -3.30 11.49 -36.48
C ILE A 141 -3.62 12.36 -35.26
N LYS A 142 -4.50 13.34 -35.41
CA LYS A 142 -4.91 14.21 -34.31
C LYS A 142 -5.53 13.41 -33.16
N GLU A 143 -6.42 12.45 -33.45
CA GLU A 143 -7.01 11.58 -32.42
C GLU A 143 -5.94 10.74 -31.71
N LYS A 144 -4.94 10.24 -32.44
CA LYS A 144 -3.82 9.49 -31.87
C LYS A 144 -2.91 10.37 -31.01
N ASP A 145 -2.64 11.61 -31.44
CA ASP A 145 -1.83 12.56 -30.68
C ASP A 145 -2.51 12.94 -29.35
N GLU A 146 -3.84 13.13 -29.37
CA GLU A 146 -4.63 13.33 -28.16
C GLU A 146 -4.54 12.12 -27.22
N LYS A 147 -4.62 10.90 -27.75
CA LYS A 147 -4.44 9.66 -26.95
C LYS A 147 -3.01 9.50 -26.42
N ILE A 148 -1.99 9.87 -27.21
CA ILE A 148 -0.60 9.84 -26.77
C ILE A 148 -0.43 10.77 -25.58
N LYS A 149 -0.95 11.99 -25.67
CA LYS A 149 -0.89 12.95 -24.57
C LYS A 149 -1.59 12.43 -23.30
N GLU A 150 -2.77 11.83 -23.43
CA GLU A 150 -3.46 11.23 -22.28
C GLU A 150 -2.64 10.10 -21.64
N LEU A 151 -1.96 9.29 -22.46
CA LEU A 151 -1.09 8.22 -21.97
C LEU A 151 0.17 8.77 -21.31
N GLU A 152 0.76 9.84 -21.83
CA GLU A 152 1.90 10.53 -21.21
C GLU A 152 1.52 11.07 -19.83
N ASP A 153 0.38 11.75 -19.70
CA ASP A 153 -0.13 12.25 -18.41
C ASP A 153 -0.36 11.09 -17.40
N LYS A 154 -0.87 9.95 -17.87
CA LYS A 154 -1.04 8.75 -17.03
C LYS A 154 0.29 8.15 -16.60
N VAL A 155 1.27 8.09 -17.50
CA VAL A 155 2.61 7.58 -17.20
C VAL A 155 3.29 8.44 -16.14
N ASP A 156 3.17 9.76 -16.22
CA ASP A 156 3.74 10.66 -15.22
C ASP A 156 3.05 10.50 -13.86
N LYS A 157 1.71 10.40 -13.84
CA LYS A 157 1.00 10.06 -12.61
C LYS A 157 1.47 8.74 -11.99
N TYR A 158 1.64 7.70 -12.80
CA TYR A 158 2.12 6.41 -12.29
C TYR A 158 3.56 6.47 -11.77
N LYS A 159 4.42 7.32 -12.33
CA LYS A 159 5.77 7.55 -11.76
C LYS A 159 5.68 8.21 -10.39
N ASP A 160 4.80 9.20 -10.22
CA ASP A 160 4.58 9.85 -8.92
C ASP A 160 4.04 8.85 -7.89
N ASP A 161 3.05 8.03 -8.26
CA ASP A 161 2.49 6.98 -7.41
C ASP A 161 3.57 5.95 -7.02
N ILE A 162 4.45 5.56 -7.95
CA ILE A 162 5.58 4.65 -7.67
C ILE A 162 6.55 5.29 -6.67
N SER A 163 6.91 6.56 -6.85
CA SER A 163 7.82 7.27 -5.94
C SER A 163 7.26 7.36 -4.53
N GLU A 164 5.95 7.59 -4.37
CA GLU A 164 5.29 7.59 -3.06
C GLU A 164 5.32 6.18 -2.41
N LEU A 165 5.07 5.14 -3.20
CA LEU A 165 5.12 3.75 -2.72
C LEU A 165 6.54 3.35 -2.29
N GLU A 166 7.57 3.76 -3.02
CA GLU A 166 8.97 3.53 -2.65
C GLU A 166 9.29 4.17 -1.28
N SER A 167 8.88 5.43 -1.07
CA SER A 167 9.05 6.09 0.24
C SER A 167 8.33 5.36 1.37
N LYS A 168 7.13 4.80 1.13
CA LYS A 168 6.40 4.02 2.13
C LYS A 168 7.08 2.68 2.42
N ILE A 169 7.72 2.06 1.42
CA ILE A 169 8.49 0.84 1.62
C ILE A 169 9.70 1.13 2.51
N ASP A 170 10.43 2.21 2.25
CA ASP A 170 11.58 2.63 3.06
C ASP A 170 11.18 2.87 4.53
N GLU A 171 10.08 3.59 4.77
CA GLU A 171 9.54 3.80 6.13
C GLU A 171 9.18 2.48 6.83
N LYS A 172 8.61 1.53 6.09
CA LYS A 172 8.24 0.21 6.62
C LYS A 172 9.47 -0.65 6.91
N ASP A 173 10.50 -0.57 6.10
CA ASP A 173 11.76 -1.28 6.33
C ASP A 173 12.46 -0.76 7.60
N GLU A 174 12.44 0.55 7.85
CA GLU A 174 12.92 1.12 9.12
C GLU A 174 12.12 0.62 10.34
N GLU A 175 10.79 0.50 10.22
CA GLU A 175 9.93 -0.03 11.28
C GLU A 175 10.25 -1.51 11.56
N ILE A 176 10.46 -2.30 10.51
CA ILE A 176 10.84 -3.72 10.61
C ILE A 176 12.19 -3.87 11.33
N GLU A 177 13.18 -3.05 11.02
CA GLU A 177 14.49 -3.11 11.69
C GLU A 177 14.38 -2.78 13.19
N LYS A 178 13.59 -1.77 13.57
CA LYS A 178 13.32 -1.47 14.99
C LYS A 178 12.66 -2.63 15.72
N LEU A 179 11.66 -3.26 15.10
CA LEU A 179 10.98 -4.42 15.69
C LEU A 179 11.91 -5.63 15.82
N LYS A 180 12.83 -5.85 14.87
CA LYS A 180 13.84 -6.92 14.98
C LYS A 180 14.76 -6.70 16.17
N GLU A 181 15.21 -5.46 16.39
CA GLU A 181 16.05 -5.10 17.53
C GLU A 181 15.31 -5.32 18.86
N GLU A 182 14.04 -4.92 18.94
CA GLU A 182 13.20 -5.16 20.12
C GLU A 182 13.01 -6.66 20.40
N ILE A 183 12.74 -7.46 19.37
CA ILE A 183 12.63 -8.92 19.50
C ILE A 183 13.94 -9.52 20.04
N GLU A 184 15.09 -9.05 19.57
CA GLU A 184 16.38 -9.58 20.04
C GLU A 184 16.64 -9.22 21.50
N ASN A 185 16.32 -7.99 21.90
CA ASN A 185 16.39 -7.56 23.30
C ASN A 185 15.47 -8.40 24.20
N LEU A 186 14.24 -8.65 23.77
CA LEU A 186 13.28 -9.48 24.51
C LEU A 186 13.75 -10.94 24.65
N LYS A 187 14.42 -11.51 23.63
CA LYS A 187 15.01 -12.86 23.76
C LYS A 187 16.08 -12.90 24.84
N VAL A 188 16.96 -11.89 24.89
CA VAL A 188 18.01 -11.80 25.92
C VAL A 188 17.38 -11.70 27.32
N GLU A 189 16.30 -10.92 27.47
CA GLU A 189 15.57 -10.81 28.73
C GLU A 189 14.92 -12.15 29.13
N ILE A 190 14.31 -12.86 28.17
CA ILE A 190 13.73 -14.19 28.41
C ILE A 190 14.78 -15.19 28.88
N GLU A 191 15.96 -15.24 28.25
CA GLU A 191 17.03 -16.14 28.69
C GLU A 191 17.53 -15.78 30.09
N THR A 192 17.67 -14.49 30.39
CA THR A 192 18.04 -14.01 31.74
C THR A 192 17.00 -14.45 32.79
N LEU A 193 15.72 -14.25 32.51
CA LEU A 193 14.63 -14.67 33.41
C LEU A 193 14.57 -16.18 33.60
N LYS A 194 14.88 -16.97 32.56
CA LYS A 194 14.96 -18.43 32.69
C LYS A 194 16.06 -18.85 33.65
N GLU A 195 17.24 -18.25 33.54
CA GLU A 195 18.36 -18.50 34.45
C GLU A 195 18.00 -18.08 35.89
N GLU A 196 17.34 -16.93 36.07
CA GLU A 196 16.85 -16.49 37.39
C GLU A 196 15.84 -17.48 37.98
N ILE A 197 14.89 -17.97 37.18
CA ILE A 197 13.92 -18.98 37.61
C ILE A 197 14.63 -20.28 38.01
N GLU A 198 15.64 -20.72 37.26
CA GLU A 198 16.41 -21.93 37.58
C GLU A 198 17.17 -21.76 38.90
N ASN A 199 17.87 -20.64 39.06
CA ASN A 199 18.55 -20.29 40.31
C ASN A 199 17.57 -20.21 41.49
N LEU A 200 16.39 -19.61 41.31
CA LEU A 200 15.37 -19.54 42.34
C LEU A 200 14.80 -20.93 42.69
N LYS A 201 14.65 -21.83 41.71
CA LYS A 201 14.23 -23.22 41.96
C LYS A 201 15.27 -23.97 42.79
N GLU A 202 16.56 -23.76 42.51
CA GLU A 202 17.65 -24.35 43.29
C GLU A 202 17.75 -23.75 44.70
N GLN A 203 17.72 -22.42 44.82
CA GLN A 203 17.79 -21.71 46.11
C GLN A 203 16.60 -22.02 47.02
N LYS A 204 15.40 -22.19 46.45
CA LYS A 204 14.18 -22.44 47.21
C LYS A 204 14.02 -23.91 47.61
N GLY A 205 14.94 -24.79 47.23
CA GLY A 205 14.96 -26.19 47.66
C GLY A 205 13.60 -26.86 47.48
N ILE A 206 13.22 -27.10 46.22
CA ILE A 206 12.07 -27.91 45.76
C ILE A 206 11.24 -28.47 46.91
N TYR A 207 10.21 -27.75 47.35
CA TYR A 207 9.11 -28.39 48.05
C TYR A 207 8.46 -29.32 47.01
N GLU A 208 8.81 -30.60 47.04
CA GLU A 208 8.13 -31.60 46.22
C GLU A 208 6.63 -31.50 46.51
N PHE A 209 5.84 -31.11 45.51
CA PHE A 209 4.38 -31.15 45.56
C PHE A 209 3.95 -32.61 45.67
N LYS A 210 3.91 -33.12 46.89
CA LYS A 210 3.66 -34.52 47.17
C LYS A 210 2.30 -34.66 47.82
N LYS A 211 1.43 -35.44 47.18
CA LYS A 211 0.16 -35.88 47.77
C LYS A 211 0.43 -36.41 49.18
N TRP A 212 -0.51 -36.18 50.09
CA TRP A 212 -0.50 -36.90 51.35
C TRP A 212 -0.53 -38.40 51.08
N ASN A 213 0.58 -39.08 51.40
CA ASN A 213 0.61 -40.53 51.41
C ASN A 213 -0.05 -41.03 52.69
N ILE A 214 -1.32 -41.43 52.63
CA ILE A 214 -2.06 -41.97 53.77
C ILE A 214 -1.64 -43.43 53.97
N THR A 215 -1.10 -43.76 55.15
CA THR A 215 -0.63 -45.12 55.44
C THR A 215 -1.79 -46.02 55.89
N GLU A 216 -1.63 -47.34 55.75
CA GLU A 216 -2.59 -48.32 56.27
C GLU A 216 -2.80 -48.14 57.79
N GLU A 217 -1.74 -47.87 58.54
CA GLU A 217 -1.82 -47.59 59.98
C GLU A 217 -2.68 -46.35 60.31
N GLU A 218 -2.58 -45.28 59.51
CA GLU A 218 -3.41 -44.08 59.66
C GLU A 218 -4.89 -44.38 59.38
N ILE A 219 -5.16 -45.20 58.36
CA ILE A 219 -6.51 -45.65 58.00
C ILE A 219 -7.10 -46.47 59.14
N GLU A 220 -6.37 -47.47 59.64
CA GLU A 220 -6.82 -48.32 60.75
C GLU A 220 -7.13 -47.51 62.01
N LYS A 221 -6.27 -46.55 62.37
CA LYS A 221 -6.51 -45.65 63.51
C LYS A 221 -7.77 -44.80 63.33
N ALA A 222 -7.98 -44.23 62.13
CA ALA A 222 -9.17 -43.44 61.84
C ALA A 222 -10.45 -44.27 61.96
N ILE A 223 -10.44 -45.49 61.40
CA ILE A 223 -11.56 -46.43 61.49
C ILE A 223 -11.85 -46.76 62.96
N LEU A 224 -10.81 -47.13 63.71
CA LEU A 224 -10.92 -47.48 65.12
C LEU A 224 -11.47 -46.31 65.95
N TRP A 225 -11.01 -45.08 65.70
CA TRP A 225 -11.53 -43.87 66.35
C TRP A 225 -13.04 -43.71 66.09
N GLY A 226 -13.45 -43.76 64.82
CA GLY A 226 -14.86 -43.67 64.43
C GLY A 226 -15.74 -44.75 65.05
N GLU A 227 -15.25 -45.99 65.09
CA GLU A 227 -15.94 -47.13 65.69
C GLU A 227 -15.96 -47.12 67.22
N THR A 228 -15.05 -46.39 67.87
CA THR A 228 -14.98 -46.31 69.34
C THR A 228 -16.01 -45.32 69.87
N TYR A 229 -16.09 -44.14 69.25
CA TYR A 229 -16.96 -43.06 69.72
C TYR A 229 -18.30 -43.00 68.97
N TYR A 230 -18.74 -44.11 68.37
CA TYR A 230 -19.94 -44.11 67.53
C TYR A 230 -21.24 -43.84 68.30
N GLU A 231 -21.34 -44.36 69.53
CA GLU A 231 -22.49 -44.22 70.42
C GLU A 231 -22.41 -43.01 71.37
N ASP A 232 -21.27 -42.30 71.42
CA ASP A 232 -21.12 -41.15 72.32
C ASP A 232 -22.06 -40.01 71.88
N GLU A 233 -22.97 -39.62 72.77
CA GLU A 233 -23.91 -38.51 72.57
C GLU A 233 -23.16 -37.16 72.52
N ASP A 234 -21.97 -37.09 73.13
CA ASP A 234 -21.12 -35.91 73.07
C ASP A 234 -20.26 -35.94 71.79
N ILE A 235 -20.80 -35.33 70.74
CA ILE A 235 -20.13 -35.20 69.44
C ILE A 235 -18.78 -34.46 69.55
N LEU A 236 -18.59 -33.62 70.56
CA LEU A 236 -17.34 -32.87 70.76
C LEU A 236 -16.20 -33.79 71.18
N LYS A 237 -16.47 -34.89 71.90
CA LYS A 237 -15.44 -35.90 72.22
C LYS A 237 -14.94 -36.61 70.97
N PHE A 238 -15.86 -37.03 70.10
CA PHE A 238 -15.49 -37.58 68.79
C PHE A 238 -14.70 -36.56 67.98
N ALA A 239 -15.05 -35.27 68.10
CA ALA A 239 -14.44 -34.17 67.37
C ALA A 239 -13.12 -33.62 67.91
N ALA A 240 -12.76 -33.96 69.14
CA ALA A 240 -11.59 -33.41 69.81
C ALA A 240 -10.26 -33.48 69.02
N PRO A 241 -9.96 -34.54 68.22
CA PRO A 241 -8.73 -34.59 67.43
C PRO A 241 -8.67 -33.57 66.30
N PHE A 242 -9.82 -33.14 65.80
CA PHE A 242 -9.95 -32.27 64.64
C PHE A 242 -10.47 -30.87 64.97
N THR A 243 -10.84 -30.59 66.21
CA THR A 243 -11.26 -29.26 66.68
C THR A 243 -10.08 -28.51 67.34
N PHE A 244 -9.90 -27.25 66.97
CA PHE A 244 -8.87 -26.35 67.46
C PHE A 244 -9.48 -25.01 67.86
N GLY A 245 -8.90 -24.35 68.87
CA GLY A 245 -9.32 -23.02 69.33
C GLY A 245 -10.53 -23.00 70.27
N PHE A 246 -11.29 -24.09 70.38
CA PHE A 246 -12.41 -24.23 71.32
C PHE A 246 -11.89 -24.38 72.76
N LYS A 247 -12.07 -23.37 73.62
CA LYS A 247 -11.80 -23.49 75.06
C LYS A 247 -13.08 -23.49 75.90
N SER A 248 -14.18 -22.95 75.35
CA SER A 248 -15.51 -23.01 75.96
C SER A 248 -16.62 -22.79 74.94
N ALA A 249 -17.88 -22.99 75.37
CA ALA A 249 -19.04 -22.65 74.56
C ALA A 249 -18.99 -21.20 74.04
N TYR A 250 -19.31 -21.02 72.77
CA TYR A 250 -19.40 -19.74 72.04
C TYR A 250 -18.10 -18.94 71.86
N GLU A 251 -16.93 -19.61 71.92
CA GLU A 251 -15.67 -19.02 71.43
C GLU A 251 -15.43 -19.34 69.96
N ILE A 252 -14.63 -18.52 69.26
CA ILE A 252 -14.20 -18.86 67.89
C ILE A 252 -13.38 -20.14 67.92
N TYR A 253 -13.80 -21.12 67.14
CA TYR A 253 -13.06 -22.35 66.94
C TYR A 253 -13.08 -22.76 65.48
N CYS A 254 -12.19 -23.69 65.14
CA CYS A 254 -12.21 -24.32 63.83
C CYS A 254 -12.11 -25.84 63.93
N MET A 255 -12.71 -26.50 62.96
CA MET A 255 -12.58 -27.92 62.70
C MET A 255 -11.73 -28.11 61.44
N VAL A 256 -10.67 -28.92 61.53
CA VAL A 256 -9.83 -29.27 60.39
C VAL A 256 -10.16 -30.68 59.92
N THR A 257 -10.70 -30.77 58.71
CA THR A 257 -11.05 -32.03 58.07
C THR A 257 -9.96 -32.40 57.06
N THR A 258 -9.33 -33.54 57.30
CA THR A 258 -8.32 -34.15 56.42
C THR A 258 -8.87 -35.45 55.83
N PRO A 259 -8.19 -36.10 54.86
CA PRO A 259 -8.63 -37.41 54.37
C PRO A 259 -8.82 -38.46 55.49
N ILE A 260 -7.97 -38.43 56.51
CA ILE A 260 -8.04 -39.30 57.70
C ILE A 260 -9.29 -38.97 58.53
N THR A 261 -9.61 -37.67 58.68
CA THR A 261 -10.82 -37.21 59.38
C THR A 261 -12.09 -37.74 58.70
N TYR A 262 -12.19 -37.70 57.37
CA TYR A 262 -13.34 -38.24 56.64
C TYR A 262 -13.52 -39.75 56.87
N ILE A 263 -12.43 -40.52 56.87
CA ILE A 263 -12.49 -41.96 57.16
C ILE A 263 -13.09 -42.20 58.55
N ALA A 264 -12.65 -41.45 59.57
CA ALA A 264 -13.18 -41.58 60.93
C ALA A 264 -14.68 -41.20 61.01
N ILE A 265 -15.11 -40.13 60.34
CA ILE A 265 -16.51 -39.70 60.29
C ILE A 265 -17.39 -40.78 59.64
N ILE A 266 -16.98 -41.30 58.50
CA ILE A 266 -17.74 -42.35 57.80
C ILE A 266 -17.74 -43.67 58.57
N ALA A 267 -16.65 -44.02 59.25
CA ALA A 267 -16.61 -45.18 60.13
C ALA A 267 -17.63 -45.07 61.28
N LYS A 268 -17.72 -43.89 61.94
CA LYS A 268 -18.76 -43.60 62.95
C LYS A 268 -20.18 -43.73 62.37
N ASP A 269 -20.45 -43.12 61.23
CA ASP A 269 -21.78 -43.17 60.58
C ASP A 269 -22.19 -44.61 60.21
N LYS A 270 -21.29 -45.37 59.58
CA LYS A 270 -21.52 -46.77 59.23
C LYS A 270 -21.81 -47.62 60.46
N LYS A 271 -21.02 -47.43 61.53
CA LYS A 271 -21.15 -48.15 62.79
C LYS A 271 -22.48 -47.84 63.47
N THR A 272 -22.89 -46.57 63.48
CA THR A 272 -24.21 -46.12 63.97
C THR A 272 -25.36 -46.81 63.21
N LYS A 273 -25.18 -47.07 61.91
CA LYS A 273 -26.13 -47.79 61.06
C LYS A 273 -26.01 -49.32 61.13
N GLY A 274 -25.19 -49.86 62.06
CA GLY A 274 -25.02 -51.31 62.25
C GLY A 274 -24.12 -52.00 61.21
N SER A 275 -23.33 -51.23 60.46
CA SER A 275 -22.41 -51.73 59.42
C SER A 275 -20.97 -51.32 59.70
N ARG A 276 -20.00 -51.91 58.99
CA ARG A 276 -18.58 -51.52 59.06
C ARG A 276 -18.17 -50.83 57.76
N ILE A 277 -17.26 -49.87 57.86
CA ILE A 277 -16.58 -49.32 56.70
C ILE A 277 -15.76 -50.42 55.99
N THR A 278 -15.80 -50.43 54.66
CA THR A 278 -15.10 -51.40 53.81
C THR A 278 -13.89 -50.77 53.13
N GLU A 279 -12.97 -51.59 52.60
CA GLU A 279 -11.86 -51.11 51.78
C GLU A 279 -12.34 -50.30 50.57
N LYS A 280 -13.45 -50.71 49.96
CA LYS A 280 -14.08 -49.96 48.89
C LYS A 280 -14.53 -48.56 49.37
N ASP A 281 -15.19 -48.47 50.52
CA ASP A 281 -15.59 -47.18 51.09
C ASP A 281 -14.37 -46.27 51.33
N VAL A 282 -13.26 -46.82 51.84
CA VAL A 282 -12.00 -46.07 52.04
C VAL A 282 -11.45 -45.55 50.71
N ASN A 283 -11.38 -46.40 49.68
CA ASN A 283 -10.91 -46.00 48.36
C ASN A 283 -11.81 -44.92 47.74
N ASP A 284 -13.13 -45.05 47.89
CA ASP A 284 -14.10 -44.06 47.42
C ASP A 284 -13.87 -42.71 48.14
N ILE A 285 -13.67 -42.70 49.46
CA ILE A 285 -13.34 -41.48 50.23
C ILE A 285 -12.03 -40.86 49.74
N LEU A 286 -10.97 -41.65 49.59
CA LEU A 286 -9.65 -41.14 49.16
C LEU A 286 -9.66 -40.65 47.71
N SER A 287 -10.56 -41.17 46.87
CA SER A 287 -10.72 -40.69 45.49
C SER A 287 -11.35 -39.29 45.42
N VAL A 288 -12.26 -38.96 46.35
CA VAL A 288 -12.98 -37.68 46.37
C VAL A 288 -12.26 -36.64 47.23
N PHE A 289 -11.80 -37.06 48.40
CA PHE A 289 -11.28 -36.16 49.45
C PHE A 289 -9.79 -36.33 49.71
N GLY A 290 -9.12 -37.32 49.10
CA GLY A 290 -7.71 -37.63 49.36
C GLY A 290 -6.72 -36.52 49.02
N ASP A 291 -7.15 -35.52 48.25
CA ASP A 291 -6.35 -34.35 47.86
C ASP A 291 -6.79 -33.08 48.59
N ARG A 292 -7.74 -33.15 49.52
CA ARG A 292 -8.36 -31.98 50.12
C ARG A 292 -8.10 -31.89 51.62
N ILE A 293 -7.89 -30.66 52.08
CA ILE A 293 -7.98 -30.27 53.48
C ILE A 293 -9.09 -29.20 53.54
N GLU A 294 -9.95 -29.33 54.53
CA GLU A 294 -10.99 -28.35 54.81
C GLU A 294 -10.80 -27.76 56.21
N ILE A 295 -10.98 -26.46 56.33
CA ILE A 295 -11.02 -25.76 57.61
C ILE A 295 -12.41 -25.16 57.73
N THR A 296 -13.19 -25.63 58.70
CA THR A 296 -14.50 -25.07 59.02
C THR A 296 -14.36 -24.20 60.27
N THR A 297 -14.65 -22.91 60.17
CA THR A 297 -14.61 -21.97 61.28
C THR A 297 -16.01 -21.64 61.75
N PHE A 298 -16.17 -21.59 63.07
CA PHE A 298 -17.40 -21.22 63.74
C PHE A 298 -17.14 -19.91 64.47
N VAL A 299 -17.89 -18.89 64.07
CA VAL A 299 -17.81 -17.54 64.63
C VAL A 299 -19.16 -17.14 65.19
N PHE A 300 -19.16 -16.31 66.22
CA PHE A 300 -20.36 -15.99 67.00
C PHE A 300 -20.57 -14.48 67.06
N GLY A 301 -21.82 -14.03 66.99
CA GLY A 301 -22.15 -12.61 67.01
C GLY A 301 -23.58 -12.31 67.48
N ASP A 302 -23.84 -11.03 67.74
CA ASP A 302 -25.10 -10.57 68.32
C ASP A 302 -26.19 -10.25 67.28
N THR A 303 -25.80 -10.00 66.03
CA THR A 303 -26.68 -9.65 64.91
C THR A 303 -26.55 -10.66 63.77
N SER A 304 -27.56 -10.79 62.91
CA SER A 304 -27.55 -11.76 61.81
C SER A 304 -26.56 -11.43 60.70
N ASP A 305 -26.09 -10.18 60.63
CA ASP A 305 -25.18 -9.63 59.63
C ASP A 305 -23.75 -9.42 60.15
N PHE A 306 -23.43 -9.88 61.37
CA PHE A 306 -22.13 -9.63 62.02
C PHE A 306 -20.90 -10.10 61.23
N THR A 307 -21.09 -10.98 60.25
CA THR A 307 -20.01 -11.51 59.39
C THR A 307 -19.82 -10.74 58.09
N GLU A 308 -20.65 -9.71 57.80
CA GLU A 308 -20.66 -8.98 56.52
C GLU A 308 -19.28 -8.44 56.12
N TYR A 309 -18.45 -8.05 57.10
CA TYR A 309 -17.12 -7.46 56.87
C TYR A 309 -15.96 -8.36 57.34
N MET A 310 -16.26 -9.59 57.78
CA MET A 310 -15.25 -10.52 58.28
C MET A 310 -14.52 -11.26 57.14
N HIS A 311 -13.20 -11.41 57.28
CA HIS A 311 -12.31 -12.07 56.32
C HIS A 311 -11.35 -13.05 57.01
N GLY A 312 -10.95 -14.11 56.31
CA GLY A 312 -10.28 -15.28 56.89
C GLY A 312 -9.06 -15.59 56.06
N TYR A 313 -7.90 -15.61 56.70
CA TYR A 313 -6.61 -15.84 56.07
C TYR A 313 -6.02 -17.14 56.57
N ILE A 314 -5.53 -17.97 55.66
CA ILE A 314 -4.88 -19.24 55.97
C ILE A 314 -3.44 -19.18 55.47
N LYS A 315 -2.47 -19.30 56.38
CA LYS A 315 -1.03 -19.27 56.08
C LYS A 315 -0.37 -20.59 56.46
N VAL A 316 0.44 -21.14 55.56
CA VAL A 316 1.12 -22.43 55.73
C VAL A 316 2.61 -22.27 55.42
N LYS A 317 3.50 -22.46 56.41
CA LYS A 317 4.98 -22.40 56.26
C LYS A 317 5.50 -21.35 55.25
N GLY A 318 5.06 -20.10 55.37
CA GLY A 318 5.54 -18.99 54.54
C GLY A 318 4.80 -18.78 53.21
N PHE A 319 3.90 -19.69 52.82
CA PHE A 319 2.93 -19.49 51.74
C PHE A 319 1.63 -18.91 52.32
N GLU A 320 1.15 -17.81 51.75
CA GLU A 320 -0.11 -17.17 52.11
C GLU A 320 -1.17 -17.54 51.08
N TYR A 321 -2.23 -18.22 51.53
CA TYR A 321 -3.37 -18.55 50.70
C TYR A 321 -4.52 -17.62 51.07
N LEU A 322 -4.89 -16.76 50.12
CA LEU A 322 -6.04 -15.87 50.25
C LEU A 322 -7.30 -16.64 49.81
N TYR A 323 -8.16 -16.98 50.76
CA TYR A 323 -9.50 -17.51 50.47
C TYR A 323 -10.53 -16.40 50.75
N PRO A 324 -11.43 -16.08 49.80
CA PRO A 324 -12.58 -15.24 50.14
C PRO A 324 -13.50 -15.99 51.12
N ILE A 325 -13.92 -15.33 52.21
CA ILE A 325 -14.95 -15.87 53.11
C ILE A 325 -16.31 -15.74 52.43
N TYR A 326 -17.03 -16.85 52.30
CA TYR A 326 -18.46 -16.87 52.03
C TYR A 326 -19.14 -17.76 53.08
N PRO A 327 -19.90 -17.20 54.05
CA PRO A 327 -20.54 -18.00 55.09
C PRO A 327 -21.53 -18.98 54.47
N PHE A 328 -21.34 -20.27 54.77
CA PHE A 328 -22.16 -21.34 54.25
C PHE A 328 -23.48 -21.47 55.02
N ARG A 329 -23.51 -21.02 56.28
CA ARG A 329 -24.68 -21.13 57.18
C ARG A 329 -24.61 -20.08 58.29
N ILE A 330 -25.73 -19.44 58.59
CA ILE A 330 -25.93 -18.57 59.78
C ILE A 330 -27.17 -19.08 60.52
N GLU A 331 -27.03 -19.38 61.81
CA GLU A 331 -28.14 -19.89 62.62
C GLU A 331 -28.37 -19.07 63.88
N ASN A 332 -29.65 -18.99 64.28
CA ASN A 332 -30.06 -18.39 65.54
C ASN A 332 -29.81 -19.38 66.69
N GLN A 333 -29.15 -18.91 67.73
CA GLN A 333 -28.88 -19.66 68.95
C GLN A 333 -29.97 -19.32 69.99
N GLU A 334 -31.08 -20.06 69.97
CA GLU A 334 -32.26 -19.77 70.81
C GLU A 334 -31.99 -19.86 72.33
N GLU A 335 -30.94 -20.59 72.75
CA GLU A 335 -30.59 -20.83 74.15
C GLU A 335 -29.10 -20.54 74.46
N ALA A 336 -28.54 -19.44 73.94
CA ALA A 336 -27.19 -19.03 74.32
C ALA A 336 -27.13 -18.65 75.82
N GLU A 337 -26.48 -19.47 76.65
CA GLU A 337 -26.26 -19.21 78.07
C GLU A 337 -24.94 -18.48 78.36
N LYS A 338 -24.92 -17.67 79.41
CA LYS A 338 -23.70 -16.98 79.87
C LYS A 338 -22.70 -18.00 80.42
N THR A 339 -21.51 -18.03 79.84
CA THR A 339 -20.37 -18.74 80.44
C THR A 339 -19.39 -17.75 81.06
N PRO A 340 -18.49 -18.19 81.98
CA PRO A 340 -17.43 -17.32 82.51
C PRO A 340 -16.48 -16.73 81.44
N ILE A 341 -16.57 -17.21 80.20
CA ILE A 341 -15.63 -16.89 79.12
C ILE A 341 -16.31 -16.08 78.00
N CYS A 342 -17.64 -16.18 77.81
CA CYS A 342 -18.42 -15.34 76.90
C CYS A 342 -19.59 -14.64 77.65
N PRO A 343 -19.43 -13.37 78.09
CA PRO A 343 -20.41 -12.68 78.93
C PRO A 343 -21.58 -12.07 78.15
N SER A 344 -21.47 -11.95 76.83
CA SER A 344 -22.48 -11.45 75.89
C SER A 344 -23.03 -12.63 75.11
N ASN A 345 -24.21 -13.15 75.49
CA ASN A 345 -24.88 -14.26 74.80
C ASN A 345 -24.96 -13.99 73.29
N PRO A 346 -24.11 -14.62 72.44
CA PRO A 346 -24.18 -14.38 71.02
C PRO A 346 -25.45 -15.03 70.48
N LYS A 347 -26.23 -14.27 69.72
CA LYS A 347 -27.52 -14.73 69.18
C LYS A 347 -27.37 -15.52 67.89
N TYR A 348 -26.22 -15.41 67.22
CA TYR A 348 -25.99 -16.04 65.94
C TYR A 348 -24.65 -16.76 65.91
N GLU A 349 -24.64 -17.94 65.28
CA GLU A 349 -23.45 -18.68 64.89
C GLU A 349 -23.34 -18.66 63.37
N ALA A 350 -22.16 -18.36 62.84
CA ALA A 350 -21.87 -18.50 61.42
C ALA A 350 -20.77 -19.53 61.19
N MET A 351 -21.03 -20.43 60.24
CA MET A 351 -20.14 -21.50 59.82
C MET A 351 -19.57 -21.20 58.44
N ASN A 352 -18.25 -21.20 58.33
CA ASN A 352 -17.52 -20.93 57.09
C ASN A 352 -16.56 -22.08 56.80
N THR A 353 -16.50 -22.57 55.58
CA THR A 353 -15.60 -23.68 55.20
C THR A 353 -14.65 -23.25 54.09
N TYR A 354 -13.36 -23.47 54.32
CA TYR A 354 -12.27 -23.22 53.38
C TYR A 354 -11.72 -24.55 52.91
N SER A 355 -11.79 -24.83 51.61
CA SER A 355 -11.28 -26.08 51.02
C SER A 355 -10.08 -25.80 50.14
N PHE A 356 -9.00 -26.56 50.33
CA PHE A 356 -7.79 -26.41 49.53
C PHE A 356 -7.02 -27.71 49.35
N ASN A 357 -6.11 -27.69 48.39
CA ASN A 357 -5.40 -28.89 48.01
C ASN A 357 -4.25 -29.21 48.98
N ASN A 358 -4.15 -30.46 49.42
CA ASN A 358 -3.12 -30.93 50.34
C ASN A 358 -1.72 -31.05 49.72
N TYR A 359 -1.57 -30.99 48.39
CA TYR A 359 -0.26 -30.95 47.70
C TYR A 359 0.64 -29.81 48.20
N TYR A 360 0.03 -28.76 48.72
CA TYR A 360 0.70 -27.54 49.16
C TYR A 360 1.00 -27.50 50.66
N VAL A 361 0.53 -28.50 51.42
CA VAL A 361 0.52 -28.46 52.87
C VAL A 361 1.14 -29.74 53.40
N PRO A 362 2.40 -29.73 53.88
CA PRO A 362 2.99 -30.90 54.49
C PRO A 362 2.15 -31.42 55.67
N LYS A 363 2.05 -32.75 55.84
CA LYS A 363 1.30 -33.41 56.93
C LYS A 363 1.71 -32.95 58.34
N ASP A 364 2.95 -32.54 58.50
CA ASP A 364 3.56 -32.09 59.75
C ASP A 364 3.67 -30.56 59.86
N SER A 365 2.94 -29.83 59.02
CA SER A 365 2.98 -28.36 59.01
C SER A 365 2.04 -27.75 60.05
N THR A 366 2.35 -26.51 60.42
CA THR A 366 1.45 -25.64 61.17
C THR A 366 0.71 -24.74 60.19
N ILE A 367 -0.62 -24.75 60.27
CA ILE A 367 -1.50 -23.82 59.58
C ILE A 367 -1.83 -22.67 60.53
N LYS A 368 -1.66 -21.44 60.10
CA LYS A 368 -2.15 -20.27 60.81
C LYS A 368 -3.48 -19.82 60.21
N PHE A 369 -4.54 -19.80 61.00
CA PHE A 369 -5.80 -19.17 60.67
C PHE A 369 -5.87 -17.78 61.34
N THR A 370 -6.18 -16.76 60.55
CA THR A 370 -6.37 -15.38 61.00
C THR A 370 -7.76 -14.91 60.58
N LEU A 371 -8.54 -14.45 61.55
CA LEU A 371 -9.82 -13.77 61.29
C LEU A 371 -9.63 -12.27 61.43
N VAL A 372 -10.17 -11.52 60.48
CA VAL A 372 -10.08 -10.07 60.36
C VAL A 372 -11.47 -9.50 60.25
N ASP A 373 -11.75 -8.40 60.94
CA ASP A 373 -13.00 -7.63 60.83
C ASP A 373 -12.65 -6.14 60.65
N PHE A 374 -13.25 -5.47 59.66
CA PHE A 374 -12.91 -4.10 59.26
C PHE A 374 -11.40 -3.83 59.12
N GLY A 375 -10.64 -4.80 58.61
CA GLY A 375 -9.19 -4.71 58.43
C GLY A 375 -8.36 -4.87 59.71
N GLN A 376 -9.00 -5.14 60.86
CA GLN A 376 -8.31 -5.44 62.12
C GLN A 376 -8.33 -6.95 62.39
N ILE A 377 -7.20 -7.50 62.81
CA ILE A 377 -7.12 -8.91 63.20
C ILE A 377 -7.88 -9.10 64.52
N ILE A 378 -8.94 -9.92 64.49
CA ILE A 378 -9.78 -10.23 65.65
C ILE A 378 -9.47 -11.61 66.26
N TYR A 379 -8.91 -12.54 65.50
CA TYR A 379 -8.51 -13.85 66.01
C TYR A 379 -7.33 -14.43 65.24
N ASN A 380 -6.46 -15.17 65.94
CA ASN A 380 -5.34 -15.91 65.36
C ASN A 380 -5.22 -17.28 66.03
N LEU A 381 -5.02 -18.32 65.22
CA LEU A 381 -4.87 -19.67 65.70
C LEU A 381 -3.82 -20.42 64.88
N ASP A 382 -2.80 -20.94 65.57
CA ASP A 382 -1.81 -21.84 64.99
C ASP A 382 -2.25 -23.30 65.22
N ILE A 383 -2.35 -24.05 64.13
CA ILE A 383 -2.89 -25.41 64.07
C ILE A 383 -1.80 -26.35 63.56
N ASP A 384 -1.19 -27.14 64.45
CA ASP A 384 -0.24 -28.19 64.06
C ASP A 384 -0.99 -29.43 63.56
N LEU A 385 -0.92 -29.68 62.25
CA LEU A 385 -1.62 -30.81 61.61
C LEU A 385 -1.08 -32.17 62.06
N SER A 386 0.17 -32.25 62.51
CA SER A 386 0.76 -33.50 63.01
C SER A 386 0.01 -34.05 64.22
N ILE A 387 -0.73 -33.18 64.91
CA ILE A 387 -1.49 -33.51 66.11
C ILE A 387 -2.75 -34.32 65.80
N ILE A 388 -3.35 -34.17 64.60
CA ILE A 388 -4.63 -34.82 64.24
C ILE A 388 -4.49 -36.34 64.37
N THR A 389 -3.51 -36.94 63.69
CA THR A 389 -3.24 -38.38 63.77
C THR A 389 -2.75 -38.79 65.17
N LYS A 390 -1.98 -37.95 65.87
CA LYS A 390 -1.48 -38.24 67.22
C LYS A 390 -2.62 -38.30 68.26
N ARG A 391 -3.61 -37.43 68.17
CA ARG A 391 -4.78 -37.38 69.08
C ARG A 391 -5.77 -38.51 68.85
N MET A 392 -5.83 -39.06 67.64
CA MET A 392 -6.62 -40.26 67.35
C MET A 392 -6.02 -41.55 67.95
N ASN A 393 -4.90 -41.46 68.68
CA ASN A 393 -4.34 -42.60 69.41
C ASN A 393 -5.04 -42.77 70.77
N LEU A 394 -5.84 -43.83 70.88
CA LEU A 394 -6.63 -44.16 72.08
C LEU A 394 -5.78 -44.33 73.36
N SER A 395 -4.49 -44.65 73.24
CA SER A 395 -3.60 -44.82 74.41
C SER A 395 -3.39 -43.55 75.22
N ASN A 396 -3.68 -42.37 74.66
CA ASN A 396 -3.44 -41.07 75.28
C ASN A 396 -4.69 -40.44 75.91
N TYR A 397 -5.88 -41.05 75.78
CA TYR A 397 -7.15 -40.45 76.22
C TYR A 397 -7.72 -41.07 77.50
N ILE A 398 -6.90 -41.84 78.24
CA ILE A 398 -7.30 -42.43 79.52
C ILE A 398 -7.21 -41.42 80.68
N ASP A 399 -6.53 -40.28 80.52
CA ASP A 399 -6.55 -39.21 81.52
C ASP A 399 -7.19 -37.95 80.96
N GLY A 400 -8.40 -37.65 81.44
CA GLY A 400 -9.09 -36.41 81.13
C GLY A 400 -8.29 -35.20 81.60
N GLN A 401 -7.83 -34.39 80.65
CA GLN A 401 -7.45 -32.99 80.84
C GLN A 401 -7.88 -32.15 79.64
#